data_AF-A0A6A4GU62-F1
#
_entry.id   AF-A0A6A4GU62-F1
#
_cell.length_a   1.000
_cell.length_b   1.000
_cell.length_c   1.000
_cell.angle_alpha   90.00
_cell.angle_beta   90.00
_cell.angle_gamma   90.00
#
_symmetry.space_group_name_H-M   'P 1'
#
loop_
_entity.id
_entity.type
_entity.pdbx_description
1 polymer ?
#
loop_
_entity_poly.entity_id
_entity_poly.type
_entity_poly.pdbx_seq_one_letter_code
_entity_poly.pdbx_strand_id
1 'polypeptide(L)' 'MVSTASIQVFSQIFMHLQPGDLLQLARTLKDLQNILMNKSSESIWHATRSNMKGGLPDIPNDMSEPEYTH' A
#
# COMPACT_ATOMS: atom_id res chain seq x y z
N MET A 1 3.86 23.35 0.49
CA MET A 1 2.52 22.89 0.10
C MET A 1 2.74 21.75 -0.90
N VAL A 2 2.74 20.50 -0.43
CA VAL A 2 2.84 19.35 -1.33
C VAL A 2 1.55 19.30 -2.14
N SER A 3 1.64 19.57 -3.43
CA SER A 3 0.50 19.57 -4.33
C SER A 3 -0.11 18.18 -4.33
N THR A 4 -1.39 18.08 -4.02
CA THR A 4 -2.19 16.84 -3.99
C THR A 4 -2.03 15.99 -5.26
N ALA A 5 -1.69 16.63 -6.38
CA ALA A 5 -1.34 16.01 -7.66
C ALA A 5 -0.21 14.96 -7.54
N SER A 6 0.82 15.21 -6.72
CA SER A 6 1.93 14.26 -6.56
C SER A 6 1.50 12.96 -5.89
N ILE A 7 0.61 13.05 -4.90
CA ILE A 7 0.07 11.87 -4.19
C ILE A 7 -0.75 10.97 -5.11
N GLN A 8 -1.53 11.55 -6.04
CA GLN A 8 -2.30 10.76 -7.01
C GLN A 8 -1.41 9.97 -7.97
N VAL A 9 -0.31 10.59 -8.43
CA VAL A 9 0.68 9.89 -9.28
C VAL A 9 1.35 8.75 -8.52
N PHE A 10 1.79 8.99 -7.29
CA PHE A 10 2.41 7.94 -6.48
C PHE A 10 1.43 6.78 -6.20
N SER A 11 0.18 7.09 -5.88
CA SER A 11 -0.87 6.08 -5.67
C SER A 11 -1.09 5.19 -6.91
N GLN A 12 -1.10 5.79 -8.11
CA GLN A 12 -1.18 5.03 -9.36
C GLN A 12 0.06 4.16 -9.63
N ILE A 13 1.24 4.58 -9.21
CA ILE A 13 2.44 3.73 -9.31
C ILE A 13 2.32 2.57 -8.32
N PHE A 14 1.92 2.85 -7.08
CA PHE A 14 1.81 1.87 -6.00
C PHE A 14 0.81 0.75 -6.30
N MET A 15 -0.32 1.04 -6.95
CA MET A 15 -1.30 0.01 -7.35
C MET A 15 -0.75 -1.00 -8.38
N HIS A 16 0.35 -0.67 -9.07
CA HIS A 16 1.01 -1.56 -10.03
C HIS A 16 2.20 -2.33 -9.43
N LEU A 17 2.63 -2.00 -8.22
CA LEU A 17 3.71 -2.71 -7.53
C LEU A 17 3.21 -4.01 -6.90
N GLN A 18 4.13 -4.86 -6.45
CA GLN A 18 3.76 -5.95 -5.56
C GLN A 18 3.66 -5.45 -4.11
N PRO A 19 2.83 -6.07 -3.26
CA PRO A 19 2.71 -5.68 -1.86
C PRO A 19 4.06 -5.76 -1.11
N GLY A 20 4.95 -6.67 -1.52
CA GLY A 20 6.32 -6.73 -0.99
C GLY A 20 7.12 -5.45 -1.27
N ASP A 21 7.13 -4.99 -2.52
CA ASP A 21 7.81 -3.75 -2.91
C ASP A 21 7.19 -2.51 -2.24
N LEU A 22 5.86 -2.49 -2.13
CA LEU A 22 5.13 -1.43 -1.46
C LEU A 22 5.54 -1.32 0.02
N LEU A 23 5.70 -2.46 0.69
CA LEU A 23 6.18 -2.53 2.06
C LEU A 23 7.64 -2.08 2.20
N GLN A 24 8.52 -2.47 1.27
CA GLN A 24 9.91 -1.99 1.26
C GLN A 24 9.97 -0.47 1.07
N LEU A 25 9.14 0.10 0.21
CA LEU A 25 9.04 1.56 0.02
C LEU A 25 8.54 2.26 1.28
N ALA A 26 7.50 1.70 1.93
CA ALA A 26 7.01 2.20 3.21
C ALA A 26 8.09 2.17 4.31
N ARG A 27 8.95 1.15 4.33
CA ARG A 27 10.05 1.05 5.30
C ARG A 27 11.23 1.99 4.99
N THR A 28 11.40 2.40 3.74
CA THR A 28 12.55 3.22 3.30
C THR A 28 12.33 4.72 3.53
N LEU A 29 11.10 5.20 3.43
CA LEU A 29 10.76 6.63 3.50
C LEU A 29 9.70 6.87 4.58
N LYS A 30 10.00 7.67 5.61
CA LYS A 30 9.04 7.99 6.69
C LYS A 30 7.75 8.62 6.20
N ASP A 31 7.83 9.49 5.19
CA ASP A 31 6.65 10.10 4.57
C ASP A 31 5.77 9.05 3.90
N LEU A 32 6.37 8.09 3.19
CA LEU A 32 5.64 6.98 2.58
C LEU A 32 5.12 6.00 3.63
N GLN A 33 5.86 5.77 4.71
CA GLN A 33 5.39 4.99 5.85
C GLN A 33 4.08 5.58 6.40
N ASN A 34 4.07 6.89 6.66
CA ASN A 34 2.92 7.57 7.23
C ASN A 34 1.72 7.62 6.26
N ILE A 35 1.97 7.58 4.95
CA ILE A 35 0.93 7.47 3.93
C ILE A 35 0.42 6.03 3.85
N LEU A 36 1.32 5.08 3.55
CA LEU A 36 1.00 3.68 3.23
C LEU A 36 0.53 2.87 4.44
N MET A 37 0.98 3.19 5.65
CA MET A 37 0.54 2.51 6.88
C MET A 37 -0.72 3.15 7.50
N ASN A 38 -1.31 4.15 6.85
CA ASN A 38 -2.56 4.76 7.29
C ASN A 38 -3.76 4.09 6.59
N LYS A 39 -4.92 4.08 7.27
CA LYS A 39 -6.18 3.51 6.77
C LYS A 39 -6.63 4.13 5.45
N SER A 40 -6.26 5.38 5.18
CA SER A 40 -6.51 6.05 3.89
C SER A 40 -5.87 5.35 2.68
N SER A 41 -4.87 4.49 2.91
CA SER A 41 -4.15 3.75 1.87
C SER A 41 -4.65 2.32 1.68
N GLU A 42 -5.70 1.90 2.39
CA GLU A 42 -6.34 0.58 2.26
C GLU A 42 -6.71 0.28 0.79
N SER A 43 -7.23 1.29 0.06
CA SER A 43 -7.54 1.16 -1.37
C SER A 43 -6.31 0.86 -2.25
N ILE A 44 -5.13 1.36 -1.87
CA ILE A 44 -3.88 1.12 -2.60
C ILE A 44 -3.47 -0.34 -2.41
N TRP A 45 -3.44 -0.82 -1.17
CA TRP A 45 -3.10 -2.20 -0.85
C TRP A 45 -4.07 -3.20 -1.47
N HIS A 46 -5.36 -2.91 -1.43
CA HIS A 46 -6.39 -3.70 -2.09
C HIS A 46 -6.16 -3.79 -3.61
N ALA A 47 -5.86 -2.67 -4.27
CA ALA A 47 -5.56 -2.64 -5.70
C ALA A 47 -4.27 -3.40 -6.05
N THR A 48 -3.20 -3.19 -5.28
CA THR A 48 -1.92 -3.90 -5.41
C THR A 48 -2.09 -5.41 -5.23
N ARG A 49 -2.91 -5.84 -4.25
CA ARG A 49 -3.24 -7.25 -4.01
C ARG A 49 -4.08 -7.85 -5.14
N SER A 50 -5.07 -7.12 -5.65
CA SER A 50 -5.89 -7.59 -6.78
C SER A 50 -5.09 -7.81 -8.06
N ASN A 51 -3.93 -7.15 -8.21
CA ASN A 51 -3.01 -7.35 -9.33
C ASN A 51 -2.11 -8.59 -9.18
N MET A 52 -2.04 -9.22 -7.99
CA MET A 52 -1.25 -10.45 -7.81
C MET A 52 -1.97 -11.66 -8.41
N LYS A 53 -1.41 -12.19 -9.51
CA LYS A 53 -1.73 -13.52 -10.03
C LYS A 53 -1.25 -14.59 -9.05
N GLY A 54 -2.12 -14.97 -8.10
CA GLY A 54 -1.79 -16.02 -7.15
C GLY A 54 -2.76 -16.20 -6.00
N GLY A 55 -3.69 -15.26 -5.76
CA GLY A 55 -4.68 -15.38 -4.69
C GLY A 55 -4.01 -15.45 -3.32
N LEU A 56 -3.57 -14.31 -2.80
CA LEU A 56 -3.18 -14.25 -1.39
C LEU A 56 -4.41 -14.55 -0.52
N PRO A 57 -4.29 -15.34 0.56
CA PRO A 57 -5.40 -15.60 1.46
C PRO A 57 -5.96 -14.27 1.99
N ASP A 58 -7.29 -14.19 2.09
CA ASP A 58 -8.02 -13.06 2.67
C ASP A 58 -7.34 -12.57 3.95
N ILE A 59 -7.01 -11.27 4.01
CA ILE A 59 -6.49 -10.69 5.24
C ILE A 59 -7.61 -10.87 6.28
N PRO A 60 -7.33 -11.43 7.46
CA PRO A 60 -8.32 -11.53 8.51
C PRO A 60 -8.92 -10.14 8.80
N ASN A 61 -10.25 -10.06 8.78
CA ASN A 61 -11.08 -8.85 8.93
C ASN A 61 -10.83 -8.03 10.22
N ASP A 62 -9.96 -8.52 11.11
CA ASP A 62 -9.56 -7.88 12.36
C ASP A 62 -8.17 -7.21 12.30
N MET A 63 -7.44 -7.34 11.17
CA MET A 63 -6.11 -6.75 10.98
C MET A 63 -6.09 -5.74 9.83
N SER A 64 -5.40 -4.62 10.04
CA SER A 64 -5.05 -3.72 8.95
C SER A 64 -3.98 -4.38 8.05
N GLU A 65 -4.07 -4.25 6.73
CA GLU A 65 -3.06 -4.73 5.75
C GLU A 65 -1.58 -4.52 6.15
N PRO A 66 -1.17 -3.38 6.74
CA PRO A 66 0.21 -3.20 7.24
C PRO A 66 0.60 -4.10 8.42
N GLU A 67 -0.34 -4.56 9.24
CA GLU A 67 -0.06 -5.48 10.36
C GLU A 67 0.03 -6.94 9.90
N TYR A 68 -0.60 -7.28 8.78
CA TYR A 68 -0.51 -8.61 8.17
C TYR A 68 0.84 -8.85 7.49
N THR A 69 1.52 -7.79 7.06
CA THR A 69 2.85 -7.84 6.45
C THR A 69 3.97 -7.55 7.45
N HIS A 70 4.23 -8.49 8.37
CA HIS A 70 5.43 -8.45 9.23
C HIS A 70 6.64 -9.09 8.52
#